data_AF-A0A428Y245-F1
#
_entry.id   AF-A0A428Y245-F1
#
_cell.length_a   1.000
_cell.length_b   1.000
_cell.length_c   1.000
_cell.angle_alpha   90.00
_cell.angle_beta   90.00
_cell.angle_gamma   90.00
#
_symmetry.space_group_name_H-M   'P 1'
#
loop_
_entity.id
_entity.type
_entity.pdbx_description
1 polymer ?
#
loop_
_entity_poly.entity_id
_entity_poly.type
_entity_poly.pdbx_seq_one_letter_code
_entity_poly.pdbx_strand_id
1 'polypeptide(L)'
;MEWQEWLGRSPLGLDLVARWREAGDYRRLLGDEAYRQQMVDLLSRAAPRDCAAAGFGCTRRTDRACREPATCSREPGAGPAGEGRREGPVPGGCDAFYGYYGDDLRIQVSFAARDRHRAVFWADSQGPVRLWVDGVPVGTEHLLATPGYWVGDRFFVVDVAGPDDHPAQRYVLSDLVTAIVSLLIHDADQSSTHLLVPRPDELWTDPRVERHGDVLHVYPDLAARAAGRPDRTLPAA
;
A
#
# COMPACT_ATOMS: atom_id res chain seq x y z
N MET A 1 13.77 22.03 8.97
CA MET A 1 12.89 22.49 7.87
C MET A 1 11.47 22.35 8.35
N GLU A 2 10.77 23.46 8.52
CA GLU A 2 9.35 23.44 8.90
C GLU A 2 8.50 23.06 7.69
N TRP A 3 7.34 22.41 7.91
CA TRP A 3 6.47 21.98 6.80
C TRP A 3 6.03 23.14 5.90
N GLN A 4 5.93 24.36 6.44
CA GLN A 4 5.62 25.57 5.66
C GLN A 4 6.68 25.88 4.58
N GLU A 5 7.96 25.67 4.89
CA GLU A 5 9.07 25.87 3.95
C GLU A 5 9.08 24.81 2.84
N TRP A 6 8.63 23.58 3.15
CA TRP A 6 8.43 22.54 2.15
C TRP A 6 7.23 22.87 1.25
N LEU A 7 6.09 23.19 1.86
CA LEU A 7 4.86 23.51 1.14
C LEU A 7 5.02 24.74 0.24
N GLY A 8 5.80 25.74 0.65
CA GLY A 8 6.14 26.88 -0.21
C GLY A 8 6.89 26.50 -1.50
N ARG A 9 7.41 25.26 -1.62
CA ARG A 9 8.11 24.73 -2.79
C ARG A 9 7.40 23.54 -3.45
N SER A 10 6.30 23.05 -2.87
CA SER A 10 5.55 21.90 -3.37
C SER A 10 4.10 22.31 -3.66
N PRO A 11 3.78 22.71 -4.90
CA PRO A 11 2.39 22.99 -5.30
C PRO A 11 1.47 21.79 -5.06
N LEU A 12 1.97 20.58 -5.35
CA LEU A 12 1.24 19.34 -5.10
C LEU A 12 0.97 19.15 -3.60
N GLY A 13 1.97 19.37 -2.75
CA GLY A 13 1.81 19.30 -1.30
C GLY A 13 0.78 20.30 -0.77
N LEU A 14 0.75 21.53 -1.31
CA LEU A 14 -0.27 22.53 -0.99
C LEU A 14 -1.69 22.06 -1.36
N ASP A 15 -1.86 21.56 -2.58
CA ASP A 15 -3.15 21.04 -3.05
C ASP A 15 -3.62 19.86 -2.20
N LEU A 16 -2.70 18.95 -1.86
CA LEU A 16 -2.99 17.81 -1.01
C LEU A 16 -3.41 18.25 0.40
N VAL A 17 -2.69 19.21 1.00
CA VAL A 17 -3.05 19.76 2.33
C VAL A 17 -4.45 20.37 2.29
N ALA A 18 -4.75 21.21 1.30
CA ALA A 18 -6.03 21.89 1.19
C ALA A 18 -7.18 20.88 1.09
N ARG A 19 -7.07 19.92 0.17
CA ARG A 19 -8.11 18.91 -0.07
C ARG A 19 -8.28 17.91 1.06
N TRP A 20 -7.21 17.61 1.80
CA TRP A 20 -7.28 16.73 2.94
C TRP A 20 -7.93 17.41 4.15
N ARG A 21 -7.56 18.67 4.44
CA ARG A 21 -8.11 19.41 5.59
C ARG A 21 -9.56 19.82 5.40
N GLU A 22 -9.94 20.14 4.16
CA GLU A 22 -11.30 20.56 3.80
C GLU A 22 -12.10 19.42 3.15
N ALA A 23 -11.72 18.16 3.42
CA ALA A 23 -12.31 16.99 2.78
C ALA A 23 -13.83 16.97 2.83
N GLY A 24 -14.45 17.36 3.96
CA GLY A 24 -15.91 17.44 4.10
C GLY A 24 -16.58 18.42 3.14
N ASP A 25 -15.95 19.55 2.85
CA ASP A 25 -16.50 20.56 1.94
C ASP A 25 -16.30 20.15 0.48
N TYR A 26 -15.12 19.62 0.14
CA TYR A 26 -14.87 19.07 -1.20
C TYR A 26 -15.78 17.89 -1.53
N ARG A 27 -15.97 16.95 -0.59
CA ARG A 27 -16.90 15.82 -0.78
C ARG A 27 -18.33 16.30 -1.00
N ARG A 28 -18.78 17.31 -0.25
CA ARG A 28 -20.13 17.89 -0.41
C ARG A 28 -20.31 18.62 -1.73
N LEU A 29 -19.28 19.33 -2.19
CA LEU A 29 -19.31 20.12 -3.43
C LEU A 29 -19.19 19.25 -4.69
N LEU A 30 -18.30 18.27 -4.67
CA LEU A 30 -17.93 17.47 -5.84
C LEU A 30 -18.65 16.12 -5.91
N GLY A 31 -19.11 15.62 -4.76
CA GLY A 31 -19.48 14.22 -4.58
C GLY A 31 -18.27 13.33 -4.27
N ASP A 32 -18.54 12.19 -3.62
CA ASP A 32 -17.52 11.27 -3.10
C ASP A 32 -16.64 10.66 -4.20
N GLU A 33 -17.23 10.32 -5.35
CA GLU A 33 -16.50 9.76 -6.50
C GLU A 33 -15.45 10.75 -7.04
N ALA A 34 -15.88 11.98 -7.31
CA ALA A 34 -15.00 13.00 -7.87
C ALA A 34 -13.92 13.43 -6.87
N TYR A 35 -14.27 13.52 -5.58
CA TYR A 35 -13.29 13.74 -4.52
C TYR A 35 -12.24 12.62 -4.50
N ARG A 36 -12.67 11.36 -4.52
CA ARG A 36 -11.76 10.21 -4.54
C ARG A 36 -10.83 10.24 -5.74
N GLN A 37 -11.35 10.46 -6.95
CA GLN A 37 -10.52 10.50 -8.15
C GLN A 37 -9.46 11.61 -8.08
N GLN A 38 -9.82 12.79 -7.56
CA GLN A 38 -8.87 13.90 -7.41
C GLN A 38 -7.83 13.62 -6.30
N MET A 39 -8.23 12.99 -5.19
CA MET A 39 -7.30 12.59 -4.14
C MET A 39 -6.33 11.50 -4.62
N VAL A 40 -6.82 10.49 -5.33
CA VAL A 40 -5.99 9.42 -5.90
C VAL A 40 -4.96 10.00 -6.86
N ASP A 41 -5.37 10.91 -7.76
CA ASP A 41 -4.47 11.56 -8.71
C ASP A 41 -3.36 12.38 -8.02
N LEU A 42 -3.68 13.09 -6.94
CA LEU A 42 -2.69 13.81 -6.14
C LEU A 42 -1.74 12.87 -5.41
N LEU A 43 -2.28 11.86 -4.73
CA LEU A 43 -1.49 10.90 -3.93
C LEU A 43 -0.60 10.02 -4.80
N SER A 44 -1.02 9.72 -6.03
CA SER A 44 -0.22 8.96 -7.00
C SER A 44 0.99 9.75 -7.50
N ARG A 45 1.03 11.07 -7.28
CA ARG A 45 2.13 11.97 -7.70
C ARG A 45 2.87 12.58 -6.50
N ALA A 46 2.33 12.41 -5.29
CA ALA A 46 2.89 12.97 -4.07
C ALA A 46 4.29 12.40 -3.77
N ALA A 47 5.12 13.23 -3.15
CA ALA A 47 6.31 12.77 -2.44
C ALA A 47 5.94 12.37 -1.01
N PRO A 48 6.74 11.51 -0.34
CA PRO A 48 6.55 11.20 1.09
C PRO A 48 6.39 12.44 1.98
N ARG A 49 7.14 13.51 1.68
CA ARG A 49 7.08 14.78 2.42
C ARG A 49 5.77 15.53 2.23
N ASP A 50 5.10 15.40 1.08
CA ASP A 50 3.78 16.00 0.84
C ASP A 50 2.73 15.34 1.72
N CYS A 51 2.73 14.01 1.81
CA CYS A 51 1.85 13.25 2.70
C CYS A 51 2.08 13.61 4.17
N ALA A 52 3.34 13.70 4.59
CA ALA A 52 3.70 14.12 5.94
C ALA A 52 3.22 15.55 6.25
N ALA A 53 3.44 16.50 5.33
CA ALA A 53 2.99 17.90 5.47
C ALA A 53 1.46 18.03 5.48
N ALA A 54 0.75 17.19 4.73
CA ALA A 54 -0.70 17.04 4.77
C ALA A 54 -1.22 16.49 6.11
N GLY A 55 -0.34 15.94 6.95
CA GLY A 55 -0.65 15.46 8.29
C GLY A 55 -1.02 13.99 8.35
N PHE A 56 -0.66 13.19 7.33
CA PHE A 56 -0.82 11.75 7.37
C PHE A 56 0.09 11.16 8.47
N GLY A 57 -0.38 10.11 9.15
CA GLY A 57 0.46 9.24 9.99
C GLY A 57 1.42 8.44 9.11
N CYS A 58 2.42 7.77 9.69
CA CYS A 58 3.34 6.95 8.90
C CYS A 58 3.68 5.63 9.60
N THR A 59 4.31 4.67 8.90
CA THR A 59 4.67 3.35 9.43
C THR A 59 5.56 3.37 10.69
N ARG A 60 6.27 4.49 10.97
CA ARG A 60 7.04 4.68 12.22
C ARG A 60 6.21 5.21 13.40
N ARG A 61 5.05 5.79 13.11
CA ARG A 61 4.14 6.51 14.03
C ARG A 61 2.72 6.33 13.51
N THR A 62 2.18 5.12 13.67
CA THR A 62 0.80 4.79 13.26
C THR A 62 -0.24 5.40 14.19
N ASP A 63 0.16 5.74 15.42
CA ASP A 63 -0.67 6.28 16.50
C ASP A 63 -0.96 7.79 16.39
N ARG A 64 -0.21 8.53 15.56
CA ARG A 64 -0.34 9.98 15.43
C ARG A 64 0.19 10.49 14.10
N ALA A 65 -0.32 11.64 13.66
CA ALA A 65 0.19 12.34 12.48
C ALA A 65 1.72 12.55 12.55
N CYS A 66 2.39 12.49 11.41
CA CYS A 66 3.83 12.72 11.27
C CYS A 66 4.19 14.22 11.43
N ARG A 67 3.93 14.76 12.63
CA ARG A 67 4.01 16.20 12.93
C ARG A 67 5.43 16.71 13.18
N GLU A 68 6.41 15.83 13.35
CA GLU A 68 7.81 16.19 13.59
C GLU A 68 8.62 16.03 12.28
N PRO A 69 8.90 17.13 11.55
CA PRO A 69 9.73 17.07 10.34
C PRO A 69 11.06 16.35 10.59
N ALA A 70 11.68 16.57 11.75
CA ALA A 70 12.97 15.96 12.10
C ALA A 70 12.98 14.41 12.05
N THR A 71 11.81 13.77 12.16
CA THR A 71 11.66 12.30 12.10
C THR A 71 11.10 11.85 10.74
N CYS A 72 10.13 12.58 10.20
CA CYS A 72 9.34 12.18 9.03
C CYS A 72 9.83 12.77 7.70
N SER A 73 10.67 13.80 7.74
CA SER A 73 11.24 14.45 6.55
C SER A 73 12.59 13.86 6.16
N ARG A 74 13.16 12.96 6.98
CA ARG A 74 14.43 12.31 6.70
C ARG A 74 14.25 11.45 5.45
N GLU A 75 15.16 11.65 4.51
CA GLU A 75 15.26 10.72 3.39
C GLU A 75 15.78 9.39 3.92
N PRO A 76 15.35 8.26 3.33
CA PRO A 76 16.00 6.99 3.58
C PRO A 76 17.51 7.19 3.40
N GLY A 77 18.31 6.78 4.38
CA GLY A 77 19.76 6.89 4.23
C GLY A 77 20.18 6.15 2.97
N ALA A 78 21.13 6.72 2.21
CA ALA A 78 21.83 5.99 1.16
C ALA A 78 22.68 4.90 1.81
N GLY A 79 22.04 3.83 2.29
CA GLY A 79 22.72 2.62 2.69
C GLY A 79 23.47 2.03 1.49
N PRO A 80 24.46 1.15 1.72
CA PRO A 80 25.12 0.45 0.63
C PRO A 80 24.05 -0.16 -0.27
N ALA A 81 24.29 -0.13 -1.58
CA ALA A 81 23.39 -0.59 -2.63
C ALA A 81 23.12 -2.11 -2.58
N GLY A 82 22.65 -2.61 -1.44
CA GLY A 82 22.07 -3.92 -1.27
C GLY A 82 20.56 -3.74 -1.27
N GLU A 83 19.89 -4.34 -2.27
CA GLU A 83 18.51 -4.84 -2.24
C GLU A 83 17.63 -4.24 -1.12
N GLY A 84 17.37 -2.94 -1.20
CA GLY A 84 16.72 -2.20 -0.12
C GLY A 84 15.23 -2.50 -0.09
N ARG A 85 14.83 -3.58 0.60
CA ARG A 85 13.44 -3.90 0.90
C ARG A 85 12.81 -2.74 1.71
N ARG A 86 11.82 -2.06 1.14
CA ARG A 86 10.89 -1.19 1.88
C ARG A 86 9.74 -2.06 2.40
N GLU A 87 10.03 -2.90 3.39
CA GLU A 87 9.01 -3.56 4.20
C GLU A 87 9.06 -2.95 5.60
N GLY A 88 8.12 -2.07 5.92
CA GLY A 88 8.03 -1.41 7.22
C GLY A 88 9.03 -0.25 7.39
N PRO A 89 9.16 0.29 8.62
CA PRO A 89 10.05 1.42 8.94
C PRO A 89 11.47 1.26 8.35
N VAL A 90 11.78 1.90 7.21
CA VAL A 90 13.15 1.89 6.68
C VAL A 90 14.09 2.71 7.56
N PRO A 91 15.38 2.32 7.67
CA PRO A 91 16.40 3.17 8.27
C PRO A 91 16.44 4.54 7.58
N GLY A 92 15.95 5.56 8.29
CA GLY A 92 15.94 6.95 7.81
C GLY A 92 14.64 7.48 7.23
N GLY A 93 13.57 6.69 7.00
CA GLY A 93 12.31 7.24 6.44
C GLY A 93 11.05 6.39 6.71
N CYS A 94 9.87 6.91 6.35
CA CYS A 94 8.62 6.14 6.30
C CYS A 94 8.40 5.61 4.87
N ASP A 95 7.93 4.37 4.74
CA ASP A 95 7.61 3.70 3.47
C ASP A 95 6.11 3.74 3.11
N ALA A 96 5.24 4.00 4.10
CA ALA A 96 3.84 4.28 3.87
C ALA A 96 3.27 5.34 4.83
N PHE A 97 2.20 5.99 4.37
CA PHE A 97 1.50 7.08 5.04
C PHE A 97 -0.01 6.81 5.10
N TYR A 98 -0.63 7.17 6.21
CA TYR A 98 -2.01 6.82 6.55
C TYR A 98 -2.83 8.06 6.85
N GLY A 99 -3.97 8.20 6.17
CA GLY A 99 -4.97 9.23 6.41
C GLY A 99 -6.26 8.60 6.90
N TYR A 100 -6.80 9.11 8.00
CA TYR A 100 -8.13 8.75 8.50
C TYR A 100 -9.00 10.00 8.51
N TYR A 101 -10.18 9.91 7.93
CA TYR A 101 -11.17 10.99 7.96
C TYR A 101 -12.48 10.46 8.57
N GLY A 102 -12.71 10.85 9.83
CA GLY A 102 -13.76 10.23 10.65
C GLY A 102 -13.52 8.72 10.80
N ASP A 103 -14.62 7.99 10.99
CA ASP A 103 -14.61 6.52 11.02
C ASP A 103 -14.90 5.90 9.63
N ASP A 104 -15.15 6.75 8.62
CA ASP A 104 -15.71 6.34 7.33
C ASP A 104 -14.68 6.19 6.22
N LEU A 105 -13.48 6.75 6.37
CA LEU A 105 -12.49 6.76 5.29
C LEU A 105 -11.08 6.51 5.82
N ARG A 106 -10.46 5.47 5.26
CA ARG A 106 -9.05 5.14 5.43
C ARG A 106 -8.35 5.21 4.07
N ILE A 107 -7.32 6.03 4.00
CA ILE A 107 -6.40 6.11 2.86
C ILE A 107 -5.03 5.66 3.33
N GLN A 108 -4.35 4.84 2.53
CA GLN A 108 -2.94 4.54 2.71
C GLN A 108 -2.20 4.76 1.40
N VAL A 109 -1.06 5.45 1.46
CA VAL A 109 -0.15 5.57 0.33
C VAL A 109 1.17 4.90 0.68
N SER A 110 1.59 3.94 -0.12
CA SER A 110 2.87 3.26 0.04
C SER A 110 3.81 3.58 -1.13
N PHE A 111 5.09 3.67 -0.83
CA PHE A 111 6.11 4.12 -1.76
C PHE A 111 7.13 3.02 -2.00
N ALA A 112 7.30 2.63 -3.27
CA ALA A 112 8.35 1.71 -3.67
C ALA A 112 9.74 2.26 -3.31
N ALA A 113 10.77 1.40 -3.30
CA ALA A 113 12.12 1.89 -3.06
C ALA A 113 12.48 3.04 -4.03
N ARG A 114 13.17 4.07 -3.50
CA ARG A 114 13.50 5.32 -4.22
C ARG A 114 12.30 6.16 -4.70
N ASP A 115 11.10 5.90 -4.18
CA ASP A 115 9.88 6.64 -4.52
C ASP A 115 9.54 6.61 -6.02
N ARG A 116 9.96 5.55 -6.73
CA ARG A 116 9.71 5.43 -8.17
C ARG A 116 8.23 5.19 -8.49
N HIS A 117 7.59 4.34 -7.69
CA HIS A 117 6.18 3.97 -7.81
C HIS A 117 5.43 4.21 -6.50
N ARG A 118 4.12 4.45 -6.60
CA ARG A 118 3.23 4.69 -5.47
C ARG A 118 1.99 3.83 -5.59
N ALA A 119 1.53 3.29 -4.48
CA ALA A 119 0.25 2.61 -4.42
C ALA A 119 -0.67 3.33 -3.44
N VAL A 120 -1.89 3.63 -3.89
CA VAL A 120 -2.93 4.31 -3.12
C VAL A 120 -4.01 3.29 -2.81
N PHE A 121 -4.13 2.93 -1.55
CA PHE A 121 -5.19 2.11 -1.01
C PHE A 121 -6.30 3.01 -0.45
N TRP A 122 -7.54 2.71 -0.79
CA TRP A 122 -8.73 3.46 -0.37
C TRP A 122 -9.77 2.50 0.18
N ALA A 123 -10.15 2.67 1.43
CA ALA A 123 -11.26 1.97 2.05
C ALA A 123 -12.24 3.00 2.60
N ASP A 124 -13.48 2.95 2.10
CA ASP A 124 -14.58 3.70 2.67
C ASP A 124 -15.58 2.74 3.34
N SER A 125 -16.35 3.22 4.32
CA SER A 125 -17.30 2.40 5.07
C SER A 125 -18.50 1.93 4.25
N GLN A 126 -18.70 2.49 3.05
CA GLN A 126 -19.91 2.33 2.23
C GLN A 126 -19.69 1.52 0.94
N GLY A 127 -18.46 1.09 0.66
CA GLY A 127 -18.08 0.55 -0.62
C GLY A 127 -16.90 -0.41 -0.56
N PRO A 128 -16.59 -1.07 -1.68
CA PRO A 128 -15.47 -1.98 -1.74
C PRO A 128 -14.15 -1.21 -1.60
N VAL A 129 -13.18 -1.87 -0.98
CA VAL A 129 -11.79 -1.43 -0.97
C VAL A 129 -11.27 -1.32 -2.40
N ARG A 130 -10.49 -0.27 -2.67
CA ARG A 130 -9.90 0.00 -3.99
C ARG A 130 -8.41 0.28 -3.89
N LEU A 131 -7.71 -0.04 -4.96
CA LEU A 131 -6.27 0.13 -5.09
C LEU A 131 -5.94 0.79 -6.42
N TRP A 132 -4.99 1.73 -6.38
CA TRP A 132 -4.34 2.27 -7.56
C TRP A 132 -2.84 2.12 -7.42
N VAL A 133 -2.16 1.79 -8.51
CA VAL A 133 -0.69 1.85 -8.62
C VAL A 133 -0.36 2.88 -9.70
N ASP A 134 0.40 3.91 -9.33
CA ASP A 134 0.73 5.06 -10.20
C ASP A 134 -0.50 5.67 -10.90
N GLY A 135 -1.63 5.72 -10.17
CA GLY A 135 -2.90 6.26 -10.66
C GLY A 135 -3.74 5.29 -11.51
N VAL A 136 -3.22 4.09 -11.83
CA VAL A 136 -3.95 3.05 -12.56
C VAL A 136 -4.70 2.15 -11.57
N PRO A 137 -6.01 1.91 -11.74
CA PRO A 137 -6.75 1.01 -10.85
C PRO A 137 -6.28 -0.44 -11.01
N VAL A 138 -6.11 -1.14 -9.90
CA VAL A 138 -5.58 -2.51 -9.85
C VAL A 138 -6.53 -3.40 -9.05
N GLY A 139 -6.86 -4.58 -9.60
CA GLY A 139 -7.69 -5.59 -8.91
C GLY A 139 -9.16 -5.18 -8.74
N THR A 140 -9.71 -4.43 -9.68
CA THR A 140 -11.09 -3.89 -9.65
C THR A 140 -12.19 -4.95 -9.55
N GLU A 141 -11.86 -6.17 -9.95
CA GLU A 141 -12.71 -7.36 -10.02
C GLU A 141 -12.57 -8.25 -8.78
N HIS A 142 -11.79 -7.82 -7.79
CA HIS A 142 -11.40 -8.62 -6.64
C HIS A 142 -11.70 -7.91 -5.31
N LEU A 143 -12.08 -8.70 -4.30
CA LEU A 143 -12.24 -8.20 -2.94
C LEU A 143 -10.87 -8.14 -2.26
N LEU A 144 -10.32 -6.93 -2.18
CA LEU A 144 -9.05 -6.68 -1.49
C LEU A 144 -9.27 -6.67 0.02
N ALA A 145 -8.46 -7.45 0.75
CA ALA A 145 -8.64 -7.64 2.19
C ALA A 145 -7.81 -6.67 3.04
N THR A 146 -6.59 -6.38 2.58
CA THR A 146 -5.60 -5.61 3.34
C THR A 146 -4.90 -4.59 2.46
N PRO A 147 -4.29 -3.55 3.03
CA PRO A 147 -3.35 -2.73 2.28
C PRO A 147 -2.11 -3.56 1.93
N GLY A 148 -1.72 -3.50 0.65
CA GLY A 148 -0.56 -4.20 0.13
C GLY A 148 0.80 -3.58 0.49
N TYR A 149 1.87 -4.16 -0.04
CA TYR A 149 3.25 -3.75 0.16
C TYR A 149 4.07 -3.88 -1.13
N TRP A 150 5.19 -3.15 -1.18
CA TRP A 150 6.13 -3.18 -2.30
C TRP A 150 7.19 -4.27 -2.10
N VAL A 151 7.39 -5.10 -3.12
CA VAL A 151 8.51 -6.04 -3.22
C VAL A 151 9.56 -5.44 -4.17
N GLY A 152 10.65 -4.97 -3.58
CA GLY A 152 11.69 -4.22 -4.30
C GLY A 152 11.20 -2.83 -4.74
N ASP A 153 11.51 -2.46 -5.97
CA ASP A 153 11.14 -1.19 -6.60
C ASP A 153 10.16 -1.35 -7.78
N ARG A 154 9.48 -2.51 -7.89
CA ARG A 154 8.69 -2.87 -9.08
C ARG A 154 7.36 -3.53 -8.80
N PHE A 155 7.31 -4.50 -7.88
CA PHE A 155 6.11 -5.32 -7.68
C PHE A 155 5.31 -4.83 -6.48
N PHE A 156 4.01 -4.62 -6.65
CA PHE A 156 3.08 -4.36 -5.56
C PHE A 156 2.25 -5.60 -5.28
N VAL A 157 2.18 -6.02 -4.01
CA VAL A 157 1.53 -7.27 -3.58
C VAL A 157 0.41 -6.94 -2.62
N VAL A 158 -0.77 -7.48 -2.85
CA VAL A 158 -1.95 -7.28 -2.00
C VAL A 158 -2.71 -8.58 -1.80
N ASP A 159 -3.25 -8.77 -0.61
CA ASP A 159 -4.09 -9.92 -0.30
C ASP A 159 -5.48 -9.74 -0.90
N VAL A 160 -5.96 -10.81 -1.52
CA VAL A 160 -7.31 -10.93 -2.06
C VAL A 160 -8.03 -12.04 -1.31
N ALA A 161 -9.35 -11.89 -1.14
CA ALA A 161 -10.19 -12.96 -0.60
C ALA A 161 -9.84 -14.31 -1.26
N GLY A 162 -9.63 -15.34 -0.44
CA GLY A 162 -9.30 -16.66 -0.95
C GLY A 162 -10.48 -17.33 -1.67
N PRO A 163 -10.19 -18.37 -2.47
CA PRO A 163 -11.21 -19.16 -3.17
C PRO A 163 -12.24 -19.77 -2.20
N ASP A 164 -13.52 -19.61 -2.53
CA ASP A 164 -14.64 -20.11 -1.73
C ASP A 164 -14.70 -21.64 -1.67
N ASP A 165 -14.22 -22.30 -2.71
CA ASP A 165 -14.23 -23.76 -2.87
C ASP A 165 -12.99 -24.46 -2.28
N HIS A 166 -12.08 -23.70 -1.66
CA HIS A 166 -10.88 -24.30 -1.09
C HIS A 166 -11.21 -25.11 0.16
N PRO A 167 -10.71 -26.36 0.29
CA PRO A 167 -11.14 -27.29 1.34
C PRO A 167 -10.78 -26.83 2.76
N ALA A 168 -9.73 -26.02 2.90
CA ALA A 168 -9.34 -25.41 4.17
C ALA A 168 -9.98 -24.03 4.43
N GLN A 169 -10.81 -23.53 3.51
CA GLN A 169 -11.42 -22.21 3.65
C GLN A 169 -12.41 -22.17 4.82
N ARG A 170 -12.36 -21.07 5.57
CA ARG A 170 -13.27 -20.81 6.68
C ARG A 170 -13.62 -19.33 6.69
N TYR A 171 -14.89 -19.03 6.96
CA TYR A 171 -15.38 -17.68 7.14
C TYR A 171 -15.63 -17.46 8.62
N VAL A 172 -14.95 -16.47 9.20
CA VAL A 172 -15.23 -16.03 10.57
C VAL A 172 -16.26 -14.91 10.48
N LEU A 173 -17.37 -15.01 11.22
CA LEU A 173 -18.50 -14.08 11.09
C LEU A 173 -18.22 -12.66 11.63
N SER A 174 -17.15 -12.45 12.40
CA SER A 174 -16.83 -11.15 12.99
C SER A 174 -16.01 -10.25 12.09
N ASP A 175 -15.21 -10.83 11.20
CA ASP A 175 -14.33 -10.13 10.27
C ASP A 175 -14.32 -10.98 9.01
N LEU A 176 -14.56 -10.41 7.83
CA LEU A 176 -14.54 -11.09 6.51
C LEU A 176 -13.15 -11.65 6.14
N VAL A 177 -12.40 -12.11 7.12
CA VAL A 177 -11.10 -12.75 7.06
C VAL A 177 -11.32 -14.17 6.57
N THR A 178 -10.97 -14.39 5.32
CA THR A 178 -10.79 -15.72 4.77
C THR A 178 -9.57 -16.36 5.39
N ALA A 179 -9.71 -17.58 5.93
CA ALA A 179 -8.59 -18.31 6.51
C ALA A 179 -7.48 -18.62 5.48
N ILE A 180 -7.87 -18.79 4.22
CA ILE A 180 -6.99 -18.91 3.07
C ILE A 180 -7.15 -17.65 2.22
N VAL A 181 -6.06 -17.05 1.78
CA VAL A 181 -6.07 -15.85 0.94
C VAL A 181 -5.38 -16.11 -0.40
N SER A 182 -5.84 -15.39 -1.43
CA SER A 182 -5.15 -15.29 -2.71
C SER A 182 -4.21 -14.09 -2.70
N LEU A 183 -3.24 -14.08 -3.62
CA LEU A 183 -2.34 -12.94 -3.80
C LEU A 183 -2.55 -12.29 -5.15
N LEU A 184 -2.67 -10.97 -5.18
CA LEU A 184 -2.57 -10.20 -6.39
C LEU A 184 -1.21 -9.51 -6.43
N ILE A 185 -0.44 -9.77 -7.48
CA ILE A 185 0.87 -9.18 -7.73
C ILE A 185 0.75 -8.29 -8.97
N HIS A 186 1.00 -7.00 -8.80
CA HIS A 186 1.06 -6.03 -9.88
C HIS A 186 2.50 -5.65 -10.18
N ASP A 187 2.91 -5.77 -11.43
CA ASP A 187 4.18 -5.28 -11.95
C ASP A 187 4.01 -3.86 -12.46
N ALA A 188 4.51 -2.88 -11.71
CA ALA A 188 4.35 -1.47 -12.05
C ALA A 188 5.14 -1.06 -13.30
N ASP A 189 6.23 -1.76 -13.62
CA ASP A 189 7.02 -1.47 -14.82
C ASP A 189 6.36 -1.96 -16.09
N GLN A 190 5.73 -3.14 -16.02
CA GLN A 190 5.04 -3.75 -17.17
C GLN A 190 3.55 -3.42 -17.21
N SER A 191 3.01 -2.76 -16.18
CA SER A 191 1.57 -2.53 -16.01
C SER A 191 0.75 -3.82 -16.15
N SER A 192 1.25 -4.93 -15.59
CA SER A 192 0.61 -6.24 -15.65
C SER A 192 0.22 -6.71 -14.25
N THR A 193 -0.85 -7.49 -14.17
CA THR A 193 -1.39 -7.98 -12.91
C THR A 193 -1.58 -9.49 -12.97
N HIS A 194 -1.11 -10.18 -11.94
CA HIS A 194 -1.22 -11.63 -11.80
C HIS A 194 -1.94 -11.97 -10.50
N LEU A 195 -3.07 -12.67 -10.62
CA LEU A 195 -3.73 -13.29 -9.48
C LEU A 195 -3.16 -14.70 -9.28
N LEU A 196 -2.69 -14.96 -8.07
CA LEU A 196 -2.29 -16.27 -7.61
C LEU A 196 -3.34 -16.81 -6.65
N VAL A 197 -4.03 -17.85 -7.09
CA VAL A 197 -5.00 -18.59 -6.29
C VAL A 197 -4.31 -19.82 -5.72
N PRO A 198 -4.36 -20.08 -4.40
CA PRO A 198 -3.81 -21.30 -3.81
C PRO A 198 -4.52 -22.55 -4.34
N ARG A 199 -3.76 -23.63 -4.56
CA ARG A 199 -4.29 -24.97 -4.87
C ARG A 199 -4.93 -25.58 -3.62
N PRO A 200 -5.80 -26.60 -3.76
CA PRO A 200 -6.47 -27.23 -2.62
C PRO A 200 -5.55 -27.75 -1.50
N ASP A 201 -4.28 -28.04 -1.82
CA ASP A 201 -3.24 -28.51 -0.89
C ASP A 201 -2.32 -27.40 -0.34
N GLU A 202 -2.42 -26.17 -0.86
CA GLU A 202 -1.60 -25.02 -0.46
C GLU A 202 -2.31 -24.21 0.64
N LEU A 203 -1.67 -24.04 1.80
CA LEU A 203 -2.28 -23.41 2.98
C LEU A 203 -1.83 -21.95 3.15
N TRP A 204 -2.26 -21.08 2.24
CA TRP A 204 -1.88 -19.67 2.23
C TRP A 204 -2.68 -18.88 3.25
N THR A 205 -2.22 -18.88 4.50
CA THR A 205 -2.92 -18.26 5.64
C THR A 205 -2.45 -16.84 5.93
N ASP A 206 -1.17 -16.55 5.65
CA ASP A 206 -0.60 -15.20 5.69
C ASP A 206 0.56 -15.12 4.69
N PRO A 207 0.28 -15.26 3.39
CA PRO A 207 1.32 -15.45 2.41
C PRO A 207 2.17 -14.21 2.24
N ARG A 208 3.44 -14.44 1.91
CA ARG A 208 4.45 -13.40 1.70
C ARG A 208 5.19 -13.63 0.40
N VAL A 209 5.43 -12.56 -0.32
CA VAL A 209 6.21 -12.58 -1.55
C VAL A 209 7.54 -11.89 -1.28
N GLU A 210 8.63 -12.56 -1.64
CA GLU A 210 9.96 -11.96 -1.61
C GLU A 210 10.65 -12.11 -2.95
N ARG A 211 11.42 -11.10 -3.34
CA ARG A 211 12.33 -11.20 -4.49
C ARG A 211 13.66 -11.80 -4.07
N HIS A 212 14.13 -12.76 -4.87
CA HIS A 212 15.43 -13.42 -4.75
C HIS A 212 16.07 -13.41 -6.15
N GLY A 213 16.86 -12.38 -6.47
CA GLY A 213 17.38 -12.17 -7.82
C GLY A 213 16.27 -11.97 -8.85
N ASP A 214 16.22 -12.86 -9.83
CA ASP A 214 15.27 -12.82 -10.95
C ASP A 214 14.01 -13.68 -10.72
N VAL A 215 13.75 -14.07 -9.47
CA VAL A 215 12.53 -14.79 -9.11
C VAL A 215 11.81 -14.16 -7.92
N LEU A 216 10.50 -14.32 -7.90
CA LEU A 216 9.64 -14.06 -6.76
C LEU A 216 9.32 -15.40 -6.08
N HIS A 217 9.66 -15.50 -4.80
CA HIS A 217 9.27 -16.60 -3.93
C HIS A 217 7.97 -16.26 -3.22
N VAL A 218 6.99 -17.15 -3.29
CA VAL A 218 5.71 -17.03 -2.58
C VAL A 218 5.72 -18.04 -1.44
N TYR A 219 5.71 -17.53 -0.22
CA TYR A 219 5.63 -18.31 1.00
C TYR A 219 4.17 -18.35 1.48
N PRO A 220 3.64 -19.50 1.91
CA PRO A 220 2.25 -19.63 2.36
C PRO A 220 1.97 -18.91 3.69
N ASP A 221 2.99 -18.80 4.54
CA ASP A 221 2.92 -18.18 5.86
C ASP A 221 4.31 -17.68 6.34
N LEU A 222 4.33 -17.04 7.51
CA LEU A 222 5.55 -16.51 8.11
C LEU A 222 6.55 -17.61 8.54
N ALA A 223 6.09 -18.81 8.89
CA ALA A 223 6.96 -19.90 9.32
C ALA A 223 7.69 -20.52 8.12
N ALA A 224 7.00 -20.70 7.00
CA ALA A 224 7.56 -21.12 5.73
C ALA A 224 8.56 -20.10 5.18
N ARG A 225 8.25 -18.80 5.30
CA ARG A 225 9.20 -17.71 5.01
C ARG A 225 10.46 -17.83 5.86
N ALA A 226 10.33 -17.95 7.18
CA ALA A 226 11.48 -18.07 8.08
C ALA A 226 12.33 -19.32 7.80
N ALA A 227 11.70 -20.41 7.33
CA ALA A 227 12.38 -21.64 6.95
C ALA A 227 12.92 -21.63 5.49
N GLY A 228 12.67 -20.57 4.71
CA GLY A 228 13.09 -20.49 3.30
C GLY A 228 12.42 -21.54 2.40
N ARG A 229 11.16 -21.91 2.68
CA ARG A 229 10.40 -22.93 1.93
C ARG A 229 9.21 -22.29 1.20
N PRO A 230 9.39 -21.80 -0.04
CA PRO A 230 8.28 -21.24 -0.80
C PRO A 230 7.39 -22.36 -1.38
N ASP A 231 6.10 -22.08 -1.48
CA ASP A 231 5.14 -22.94 -2.22
C ASP A 231 5.26 -22.72 -3.72
N ARG A 232 5.53 -21.47 -4.13
CA ARG A 232 5.66 -21.10 -5.55
C ARG A 232 6.87 -20.23 -5.81
N THR A 233 7.37 -20.35 -7.02
CA THR A 233 8.41 -19.49 -7.58
C THR A 233 7.90 -18.96 -8.91
N LEU A 234 8.01 -17.65 -9.11
CA LEU A 234 7.59 -16.96 -10.34
C LEU A 234 8.80 -16.23 -10.93
N PRO A 235 8.90 -16.09 -12.27
CA PRO A 235 9.86 -15.20 -12.88
C PRO A 235 9.64 -13.74 -12.44
N ALA A 236 10.73 -13.00 -12.21
CA ALA A 236 10.73 -11.57 -11.90
C ALA A 236 11.40 -10.72 -12.99
N ALA A 237 11.77 -11.34 -14.13
CA ALA A 237 12.38 -10.69 -15.28
C ALA A 237 11.32 -9.94 -16.10
#